data_AF-A0A3A4WIN5-F1
#
_entry.id   AF-A0A3A4WIN5-F1
#
_cell.length_a   1.000
_cell.length_b   1.000
_cell.length_c   1.000
_cell.angle_alpha   90.00
_cell.angle_beta   90.00
_cell.angle_gamma   90.00
#
_symmetry.space_group_name_H-M   'P 1'
#
loop_
_entity.id
_entity.type
_entity.pdbx_description
1 polymer ?
#
loop_
_entity_poly.entity_id
_entity_poly.type
_entity_poly.pdbx_seq_one_letter_code
_entity_poly.pdbx_strand_id
1 'polypeptide(L)'
;MEYLISMFIDNELDLNEKIAFVEKVRADAAFTDETVALLQQEKILREDCVYPAPCVAFEAESKWERYLAPLARPIGFAACGFAAALVFAFSFLIVPGDTEVRNRFVIYRPDIAQAEIAGTFTDWKRLPMKKIGGSGYWEILLELPEGEHRFTYILEGRDRYADPTILTRETDDFGGENTILKVEGKA
;
A
#
# COMPACT_ATOMS: atom_id res chain seq x y z
N MET A 1 27.27 17.79 -12.82
CA MET A 1 26.07 17.73 -13.69
C MET A 1 25.79 16.29 -14.14
N GLU A 2 26.82 15.51 -14.49
CA GLU A 2 26.69 14.09 -14.89
C GLU A 2 26.08 13.18 -13.80
N TYR A 3 26.40 13.40 -12.52
CA TYR A 3 25.82 12.61 -11.40
C TYR A 3 24.30 12.74 -11.27
N LEU A 4 23.73 13.89 -11.66
CA LEU A 4 22.30 14.13 -11.54
C LEU A 4 21.51 13.31 -12.55
N ILE A 5 22.01 13.16 -13.78
CA ILE A 5 21.30 12.48 -14.87
C ILE A 5 21.10 11.00 -14.54
N SER A 6 22.07 10.35 -13.90
CA SER A 6 21.98 8.93 -13.53
C SER A 6 20.94 8.64 -12.44
N MET A 7 20.67 9.60 -11.54
CA MET A 7 19.63 9.46 -10.51
C MET A 7 18.20 9.55 -11.06
N PHE A 8 18.02 10.12 -12.26
CA PHE A 8 16.69 10.28 -12.86
C PHE A 8 16.28 9.10 -13.73
N ILE A 9 17.20 8.18 -14.02
CA ILE A 9 16.87 6.89 -14.63
C ILE A 9 16.60 5.92 -13.49
N ASP A 10 15.52 5.14 -13.64
CA ASP A 10 14.97 4.21 -12.65
C ASP A 10 16.00 3.63 -11.66
N ASN A 11 15.65 3.66 -10.37
CA ASN A 11 16.49 3.17 -9.29
C ASN A 11 16.61 1.64 -9.27
N GLU A 12 15.85 0.95 -10.12
CA GLU A 12 15.95 -0.50 -10.32
C GLU A 12 17.00 -0.92 -11.34
N LEU A 13 17.50 -0.04 -12.21
CA LEU A 13 18.49 -0.43 -13.22
C LEU A 13 19.92 -0.25 -12.69
N ASP A 14 20.81 -1.20 -12.97
CA ASP A 14 22.24 -1.01 -12.72
C ASP A 14 22.90 -0.09 -13.77
N LEU A 15 24.16 0.31 -13.53
CA LEU A 15 24.85 1.25 -14.43
C LEU A 15 25.01 0.73 -15.87
N ASN A 16 25.22 -0.57 -16.06
CA ASN A 16 25.34 -1.14 -17.41
C ASN A 16 23.99 -1.16 -18.12
N GLU A 17 22.93 -1.51 -17.39
CA GLU A 17 21.56 -1.50 -17.91
C GLU A 17 21.10 -0.09 -18.28
N LYS A 18 21.45 0.92 -17.46
CA LYS A 18 21.20 2.34 -17.77
C LYS A 18 21.88 2.76 -19.07
N ILE A 19 23.15 2.37 -19.28
CA ILE A 19 23.87 2.66 -20.53
C ILE A 19 23.17 1.98 -21.71
N ALA A 20 22.88 0.68 -21.59
CA ALA A 20 22.22 -0.10 -22.64
C ALA A 20 20.85 0.47 -23.01
N PHE A 21 20.06 0.91 -22.02
CA PHE A 21 18.78 1.56 -22.24
C PHE A 21 18.93 2.85 -23.06
N VAL A 22 19.86 3.74 -22.67
CA VAL A 22 20.11 5.01 -23.38
C VAL A 22 20.59 4.77 -24.82
N GLU A 23 21.48 3.80 -25.02
CA GLU A 23 21.94 3.41 -26.35
C GLU A 23 20.79 2.88 -27.22
N LYS A 24 19.90 2.07 -26.64
CA LYS A 24 18.72 1.52 -27.34
C LYS A 24 17.72 2.59 -27.72
N VAL A 25 17.38 3.51 -26.81
CA VAL A 25 16.53 4.68 -27.11
C VAL A 25 17.15 5.48 -28.26
N ARG A 26 18.46 5.73 -28.25
CA ARG A 26 19.10 6.47 -29.33
C ARG A 26 19.08 5.74 -30.68
N ALA A 27 19.15 4.42 -30.69
CA ALA A 27 19.26 3.61 -31.90
C ALA A 27 17.91 3.27 -32.56
N ASP A 28 16.82 3.21 -31.78
CA ASP A 28 15.51 2.75 -32.24
C ASP A 28 14.42 3.81 -31.97
N ALA A 29 13.90 4.37 -33.06
CA ALA A 29 12.84 5.38 -33.00
C ALA A 29 11.51 4.83 -32.48
N ALA A 30 11.15 3.58 -32.82
CA ALA A 30 9.90 2.99 -32.35
C ALA A 30 9.96 2.73 -30.84
N PHE A 31 11.10 2.24 -30.35
CA PHE A 31 11.34 2.06 -28.91
C PHE A 31 11.33 3.39 -28.16
N THR A 32 11.84 4.46 -28.77
CA THR A 32 11.78 5.82 -28.20
C THR A 32 10.34 6.31 -28.06
N ASP A 33 9.54 6.19 -29.11
CA ASP A 33 8.14 6.63 -29.10
C ASP A 33 7.33 5.89 -28.05
N GLU A 34 7.53 4.57 -27.95
CA GLU A 34 6.91 3.73 -26.91
C GLU A 34 7.35 4.16 -25.50
N THR A 35 8.65 4.38 -25.28
CA THR A 35 9.19 4.84 -24.00
C THR A 35 8.57 6.19 -23.60
N VAL A 36 8.48 7.14 -24.53
CA VAL A 36 7.87 8.45 -24.29
C VAL A 36 6.39 8.31 -23.97
N ALA A 37 5.66 7.45 -24.67
CA ALA A 37 4.24 7.20 -24.42
C ALA A 37 4.00 6.62 -23.02
N LEU A 38 4.83 5.66 -22.58
CA LEU A 38 4.75 5.09 -21.23
C LEU A 38 5.02 6.14 -20.14
N LEU A 39 6.02 7.00 -20.34
CA LEU A 39 6.32 8.10 -19.41
C LEU A 39 5.18 9.14 -19.36
N GLN A 40 4.52 9.41 -20.49
CA GLN A 40 3.33 10.27 -20.51
C GLN A 40 2.16 9.66 -19.75
N GLN A 41 1.95 8.35 -19.88
CA GLN A 41 0.94 7.62 -19.11
C GLN A 41 1.26 7.67 -17.61
N GLU A 42 2.51 7.44 -17.24
CA GLU A 42 2.96 7.56 -15.85
C GLU A 42 2.73 8.97 -15.30
N LYS A 43 3.01 10.01 -16.09
CA LYS A 43 2.72 11.40 -15.69
C LYS A 43 1.24 11.61 -15.37
N ILE A 44 0.34 11.00 -16.15
CA ILE A 44 -1.11 11.05 -15.90
C ILE A 44 -1.46 10.29 -14.61
N LEU A 45 -0.87 9.11 -14.39
CA LEU A 45 -1.10 8.32 -13.17
C LEU A 45 -0.56 8.99 -11.90
N ARG A 46 0.52 9.77 -12.04
CA ARG A 46 1.14 10.57 -10.97
C ARG A 46 0.45 11.91 -10.73
N GLU A 47 -0.46 12.34 -11.60
CA GLU A 47 -1.21 13.57 -11.40
C GLU A 47 -2.20 13.35 -10.24
N ASP A 48 -2.10 14.15 -9.17
CA ASP A 48 -2.98 14.07 -8.00
C ASP A 48 -4.42 14.29 -8.45
N CYS A 49 -5.14 13.20 -8.70
CA CYS A 49 -6.56 13.26 -9.00
C CYS A 49 -7.30 13.52 -7.69
N VAL A 50 -7.34 14.79 -7.28
CA VAL A 50 -8.22 15.26 -6.21
C VAL A 50 -9.64 15.07 -6.72
N TYR A 51 -10.24 13.92 -6.40
CA TYR A 51 -11.69 13.81 -6.48
C TYR A 51 -12.24 14.81 -5.46
N PRO A 52 -12.96 15.87 -5.87
CA PRO A 52 -13.74 16.62 -4.90
C PRO A 52 -14.78 15.64 -4.36
N ALA A 53 -14.56 15.15 -3.14
CA ALA A 53 -15.56 14.35 -2.45
C ALA A 53 -16.86 15.16 -2.49
N PRO A 54 -17.95 14.66 -3.08
CA PRO A 54 -19.21 15.37 -3.03
C PRO A 54 -19.52 15.57 -1.55
N CYS A 55 -19.67 16.83 -1.13
CA CYS A 55 -20.15 17.13 0.20
C CYS A 55 -21.60 16.64 0.28
N VAL A 56 -21.79 15.39 0.70
CA VAL A 56 -23.10 14.86 1.04
C VAL A 56 -23.50 15.54 2.34
N ALA A 57 -24.20 16.67 2.22
CA ALA A 57 -24.88 17.28 3.34
C ALA A 57 -25.99 16.31 3.79
N PHE A 58 -25.70 15.53 4.84
CA PHE A 58 -26.74 14.79 5.54
C PHE A 58 -27.59 15.80 6.30
N GLU A 59 -28.75 16.16 5.74
CA GLU A 59 -29.82 16.78 6.51
C GLU A 59 -30.38 15.75 7.49
N ALA A 60 -29.79 15.72 8.69
CA ALA A 60 -30.33 14.96 9.79
C ALA A 60 -31.60 15.64 10.31
N GLU A 61 -32.76 15.35 9.71
CA GLU A 61 -34.04 15.69 10.35
C GLU A 61 -34.18 14.85 11.63
N SER A 62 -33.89 15.47 12.77
CA SER A 62 -33.94 14.85 14.08
C SER A 62 -35.39 14.72 14.57
N LYS A 63 -36.13 13.69 14.13
CA LYS A 63 -37.48 13.36 14.63
C LYS A 63 -37.47 12.47 15.88
N TRP A 64 -36.45 12.61 16.73
CA TRP A 64 -36.26 11.81 17.96
C TRP A 64 -37.26 12.16 19.06
N GLU A 65 -37.82 13.40 19.05
CA GLU A 65 -38.81 13.85 20.03
C GLU A 65 -40.09 12.99 20.03
N ARG A 66 -40.40 12.32 18.90
CA ARG A 66 -41.57 11.44 18.78
C ARG A 66 -41.35 10.02 19.32
N TYR A 67 -40.10 9.63 19.57
CA TYR A 67 -39.73 8.31 20.09
C TYR A 67 -39.55 8.29 21.62
N LEU A 68 -39.50 9.45 22.29
CA LEU A 68 -39.37 9.56 23.76
C LEU A 68 -40.70 9.64 24.52
N ALA A 69 -41.82 9.76 23.83
CA ALA A 69 -43.16 9.73 24.42
C ALA A 69 -43.76 8.32 24.22
N PRO A 70 -43.39 7.29 25.03
CA PRO A 70 -43.84 7.22 26.42
C PRO A 70 -42.91 6.40 27.34
N LEU A 71 -41.88 7.01 27.94
CA LEU A 71 -41.05 6.38 28.99
C LEU A 71 -41.66 6.52 30.41
N ALA A 72 -43.00 6.53 30.53
CA ALA A 72 -43.71 6.70 31.81
C ALA A 72 -44.56 5.48 32.18
N ARG A 73 -44.09 4.26 31.87
CA ARG A 73 -44.70 3.00 32.34
C ARG A 73 -43.64 2.04 32.88
N PRO A 74 -43.57 1.78 34.20
CA PRO A 74 -42.48 1.05 34.84
C PRO A 74 -42.67 -0.47 34.79
N ILE A 75 -42.75 -1.05 33.58
CA ILE A 75 -42.83 -2.53 33.41
C ILE A 75 -41.82 -3.06 32.36
N GLY A 76 -41.14 -2.21 31.59
CA GLY A 76 -40.37 -2.64 30.40
C GLY A 76 -38.85 -2.85 30.55
N PHE A 77 -38.25 -2.71 31.74
CA PHE A 77 -36.78 -2.61 31.84
C PHE A 77 -36.00 -3.95 31.71
N ALA A 78 -36.65 -5.11 31.78
CA ALA A 78 -35.96 -6.39 31.62
C ALA A 78 -35.64 -6.74 30.15
N ALA A 79 -36.41 -6.23 29.18
CA ALA A 79 -36.24 -6.59 27.76
C ALA A 79 -35.14 -5.78 27.05
N CYS A 80 -34.94 -4.51 27.43
CA CYS A 80 -33.98 -3.62 26.76
C CYS A 80 -32.51 -3.96 27.05
N GLY A 81 -32.19 -4.48 28.25
CA GLY A 81 -30.83 -4.87 28.61
C GLY A 81 -30.29 -6.04 27.77
N PHE A 82 -31.17 -7.00 27.44
CA PHE A 82 -30.81 -8.12 26.56
C PHE A 82 -30.53 -7.67 25.12
N ALA A 83 -31.31 -6.75 24.57
CA ALA A 83 -31.11 -6.25 23.21
C ALA A 83 -29.78 -5.49 23.06
N ALA A 84 -29.42 -4.65 24.04
CA ALA A 84 -28.14 -3.93 24.03
C ALA A 84 -26.94 -4.88 24.19
N ALA A 85 -27.04 -5.89 25.06
CA ALA A 85 -26.02 -6.92 25.19
C ALA A 85 -25.89 -7.79 23.92
N LEU A 86 -27.00 -8.08 23.23
CA LEU A 86 -26.99 -8.79 21.96
C LEU A 86 -26.35 -7.96 20.84
N VAL A 87 -26.61 -6.65 20.77
CA VAL A 87 -25.95 -5.75 19.81
C VAL A 87 -24.46 -5.62 20.11
N PHE A 88 -24.08 -5.44 21.38
CA PHE A 88 -22.67 -5.37 21.78
C PHE A 88 -21.94 -6.70 21.54
N ALA A 89 -22.59 -7.84 21.77
CA ALA A 89 -22.06 -9.15 21.41
C ALA A 89 -21.99 -9.34 19.88
N PHE A 90 -22.96 -8.83 19.12
CA PHE A 90 -22.94 -8.87 17.65
C PHE A 90 -21.82 -8.01 17.06
N SER A 91 -21.47 -6.89 17.70
CA SER A 91 -20.32 -6.06 17.30
C SER A 91 -18.98 -6.78 17.40
N PHE A 92 -18.86 -7.84 18.21
CA PHE A 92 -17.68 -8.71 18.27
C PHE A 92 -17.78 -9.96 17.36
N LEU A 93 -18.95 -10.23 16.74
CA LEU A 93 -19.15 -11.41 15.88
C LEU A 93 -18.90 -11.13 14.40
N ILE A 94 -18.85 -9.87 13.99
CA ILE A 94 -18.48 -9.49 12.62
C ILE A 94 -16.97 -9.26 12.62
N VAL A 95 -16.20 -10.35 12.62
CA VAL A 95 -14.83 -10.30 12.11
C VAL A 95 -15.00 -10.11 10.61
N PRO A 96 -14.60 -8.96 10.01
CA PRO A 96 -14.55 -8.87 8.55
C PRO A 96 -13.72 -10.05 8.07
N GLY A 97 -14.28 -10.85 7.17
CA GLY A 97 -13.52 -11.95 6.58
C GLY A 97 -12.35 -11.33 5.84
N ASP A 98 -11.15 -11.43 6.41
CA ASP A 98 -9.93 -11.05 5.72
C ASP A 98 -9.77 -12.02 4.56
N THR A 99 -10.17 -11.59 3.36
CA THR A 99 -9.78 -12.31 2.16
C THR A 99 -8.27 -12.10 2.03
N GLU A 100 -7.50 -13.10 2.43
CA GLU A 100 -6.06 -13.05 2.27
C GLU A 100 -5.70 -13.17 0.78
N VAL A 101 -5.13 -12.10 0.24
CA VAL A 101 -4.60 -12.05 -1.13
C VAL A 101 -3.12 -12.35 -1.09
N ARG A 102 -2.70 -13.34 -1.89
CA ARG A 102 -1.29 -13.68 -2.03
C ARG A 102 -0.57 -12.65 -2.89
N ASN A 103 0.32 -11.87 -2.26
CA ASN A 103 1.12 -10.83 -2.88
C ASN A 103 2.59 -11.26 -2.98
N ARG A 104 3.23 -10.96 -4.11
CA ARG A 104 4.65 -11.22 -4.34
C ARG A 104 5.40 -9.90 -4.26
N PHE A 105 6.31 -9.79 -3.31
CA PHE A 105 7.21 -8.66 -3.15
C PHE A 105 8.53 -8.99 -3.84
N VAL A 106 9.03 -8.07 -4.66
CA VAL A 106 10.25 -8.25 -5.44
C VAL A 106 11.06 -6.97 -5.41
N ILE A 107 12.38 -7.07 -5.20
CA ILE A 107 13.31 -5.96 -5.36
C ILE A 107 14.55 -6.39 -6.13
N TYR A 108 15.10 -5.48 -6.94
CA TYR A 108 16.40 -5.68 -7.58
C TYR A 108 17.50 -5.01 -6.76
N ARG A 109 18.38 -5.84 -6.16
CA ARG A 109 19.58 -5.41 -5.44
C ARG A 109 20.68 -6.46 -5.59
N PRO A 110 21.48 -6.41 -6.67
CA PRO A 110 22.57 -7.35 -6.90
C PRO A 110 23.76 -7.11 -5.95
N ASP A 111 23.87 -5.90 -5.42
CA ASP A 111 24.95 -5.38 -4.57
C ASP A 111 24.90 -5.88 -3.12
N ILE A 112 23.79 -6.49 -2.70
CA ILE A 112 23.56 -6.94 -1.32
C ILE A 112 23.61 -8.47 -1.19
N ALA A 113 23.94 -8.92 0.02
CA ALA A 113 23.98 -10.30 0.48
C ALA A 113 22.74 -10.69 1.30
N GLN A 114 22.01 -9.72 1.87
CA GLN A 114 20.79 -9.98 2.63
C GLN A 114 19.72 -8.90 2.38
N ALA A 115 18.48 -9.36 2.13
CA ALA A 115 17.29 -8.53 2.07
C ALA A 115 16.20 -9.08 2.99
N GLU A 116 15.51 -8.18 3.68
CA GLU A 116 14.38 -8.48 4.54
C GLU A 116 13.21 -7.53 4.24
N ILE A 117 11.99 -7.93 4.58
CA ILE A 117 10.80 -7.07 4.52
C ILE A 117 10.19 -6.95 5.92
N ALA A 118 9.72 -5.77 6.27
CA ALA A 118 8.95 -5.52 7.50
C ALA A 118 7.78 -4.59 7.18
N GLY A 119 6.61 -4.89 7.75
CA GLY A 119 5.42 -4.07 7.53
C GLY A 119 4.29 -4.39 8.50
N THR A 120 3.14 -3.75 8.30
CA THR A 120 1.95 -3.92 9.14
C THR A 120 1.47 -5.37 9.18
N PHE A 121 1.58 -6.10 8.07
CA PHE A 121 1.21 -7.52 7.96
C PHE A 121 2.19 -8.48 8.65
N THR A 122 3.36 -8.00 9.10
CA THR A 122 4.31 -8.79 9.90
C THR A 122 4.45 -8.29 11.33
N ASP A 123 3.59 -7.38 11.79
CA ASP A 123 3.79 -6.61 13.04
C ASP A 123 5.18 -5.96 13.09
N TRP A 124 5.68 -5.49 11.93
CA TRP A 124 7.02 -4.94 11.76
C TRP A 124 8.17 -5.92 12.09
N LYS A 125 7.89 -7.22 12.20
CA LYS A 125 8.92 -8.26 12.28
C LYS A 125 9.60 -8.39 10.91
N ARG A 126 10.91 -8.54 10.94
CA ARG A 126 11.73 -8.70 9.73
C ARG A 126 11.59 -10.13 9.21
N LEU A 127 11.17 -10.27 7.96
CA LEU A 127 11.12 -11.55 7.27
C LEU A 127 12.18 -11.59 6.17
N PRO A 128 13.04 -12.62 6.13
CA PRO A 128 14.10 -12.72 5.13
C PRO A 128 13.52 -13.03 3.75
N MET A 129 14.01 -12.33 2.73
CA MET A 129 13.68 -12.56 1.32
C MET A 129 14.66 -13.58 0.70
N LYS A 130 14.23 -14.25 -0.36
CA LYS A 130 15.04 -15.23 -1.09
C LYS A 130 15.62 -14.61 -2.34
N LYS A 131 16.93 -14.80 -2.58
CA LYS A 131 17.58 -14.40 -3.83
C LYS A 131 17.14 -15.32 -4.98
N ILE A 132 16.70 -14.75 -6.09
CA ILE A 132 16.27 -15.49 -7.29
C ILE A 132 17.51 -15.85 -8.13
N GLY A 133 18.17 -16.96 -7.80
CA GLY A 133 19.35 -17.40 -8.54
C GLY A 133 20.46 -16.34 -8.58
N GLY A 134 21.04 -16.11 -9.76
CA GLY A 134 22.12 -15.14 -9.99
C GLY A 134 21.66 -13.79 -10.54
N SER A 135 20.35 -13.52 -10.60
CA SER A 135 19.80 -12.35 -11.32
C SER A 135 19.86 -11.04 -10.52
N GLY A 136 20.18 -11.07 -9.23
CA GLY A 136 20.17 -9.87 -8.37
C GLY A 136 18.80 -9.51 -7.79
N TYR A 137 17.74 -10.24 -8.16
CA TYR A 137 16.42 -10.07 -7.58
C TYR A 137 16.27 -10.82 -6.26
N TRP A 138 15.50 -10.22 -5.35
CA TRP A 138 15.06 -10.80 -4.09
C TRP A 138 13.54 -10.89 -4.09
N GLU A 139 12.99 -12.00 -3.59
CA GLU A 139 11.54 -12.18 -3.51
C GLU A 139 11.05 -12.79 -2.20
N ILE A 140 9.79 -12.50 -1.89
CA ILE A 140 9.00 -13.19 -0.88
C ILE A 140 7.53 -13.16 -1.29
N LEU A 141 6.80 -14.26 -1.05
CA LEU A 141 5.35 -14.31 -1.21
C LEU A 141 4.70 -14.28 0.17
N LEU A 142 3.79 -13.32 0.37
CA LEU A 142 3.08 -13.12 1.63
C LEU A 142 1.58 -13.01 1.35
N GLU A 143 0.79 -13.56 2.25
CA GLU A 143 -0.67 -13.44 2.26
C GLU A 143 -1.02 -12.20 3.08
N LEU A 144 -1.68 -11.24 2.43
CA LEU A 144 -2.07 -9.97 3.03
C LEU A 144 -3.60 -9.88 3.01
N PRO A 145 -4.23 -9.49 4.13
CA PRO A 145 -5.63 -9.07 4.13
C PRO A 145 -5.93 -7.99 3.09
N GLU A 146 -7.19 -7.83 2.72
CA GLU A 146 -7.61 -6.65 1.98
C GLU A 146 -7.45 -5.39 2.85
N GLY A 147 -6.93 -4.31 2.25
CA GLY A 147 -6.75 -3.05 2.95
C GLY A 147 -5.45 -2.34 2.62
N GLU A 148 -5.15 -1.32 3.42
CA GLU A 148 -3.93 -0.53 3.30
C GLU A 148 -2.84 -1.09 4.22
N HIS A 149 -1.67 -1.35 3.66
CA HIS A 149 -0.52 -1.89 4.37
C HIS A 149 0.70 -1.01 4.18
N ARG A 150 1.43 -0.76 5.27
CA ARG A 150 2.70 -0.04 5.25
C ARG A 150 3.83 -1.05 5.33
N PHE A 151 4.86 -0.90 4.51
CA PHE A 151 6.03 -1.75 4.58
C PHE A 151 7.31 -1.02 4.14
N THR A 152 8.45 -1.61 4.47
CA THR A 152 9.78 -1.17 4.04
C THR A 152 10.67 -2.38 3.86
N TYR A 153 11.61 -2.32 2.92
CA TYR A 153 12.68 -3.30 2.81
C TYR A 153 13.82 -2.91 3.74
N ILE A 154 14.50 -3.90 4.30
CA ILE A 154 15.67 -3.73 5.14
C ILE A 154 16.82 -4.48 4.48
N LEU A 155 17.82 -3.75 4.03
CA LEU A 155 18.96 -4.25 3.29
C LEU A 155 20.18 -4.29 4.22
N GLU A 156 20.98 -5.35 4.14
CA GLU A 156 22.16 -5.53 5.00
C GLU A 156 21.87 -5.35 6.51
N GLY A 157 20.63 -5.67 6.93
CA GLY A 157 20.17 -5.62 8.32
C GLY A 157 19.92 -4.22 8.91
N ARG A 158 20.19 -3.14 8.17
CA ARG A 158 20.09 -1.76 8.70
C ARG A 158 19.49 -0.72 7.74
N ASP A 159 19.68 -0.90 6.43
CA ASP A 159 19.36 0.14 5.46
C ASP A 159 17.89 0.01 5.07
N ARG A 160 17.06 0.96 5.53
CA ARG A 160 15.64 1.02 5.17
C ARG A 160 15.50 1.52 3.74
N TYR A 161 14.72 0.81 2.95
CA TYR A 161 14.58 1.04 1.53
C TYR A 161 13.09 0.94 1.17
N ALA A 162 12.49 2.07 0.82
CA ALA A 162 11.14 2.10 0.30
C ALA A 162 11.12 1.52 -1.12
N ASP A 163 10.03 0.84 -1.47
CA ASP A 163 9.84 0.28 -2.81
C ASP A 163 9.89 1.40 -3.86
N PRO A 164 10.80 1.31 -4.86
CA PRO A 164 10.89 2.32 -5.91
C PRO A 164 9.72 2.28 -6.89
N THR A 165 9.04 1.13 -7.02
CA THR A 165 7.94 0.91 -7.97
C THR A 165 6.60 1.44 -7.48
N ILE A 166 6.47 1.64 -6.16
CA ILE A 166 5.25 2.13 -5.53
C ILE A 166 5.41 3.59 -5.15
N LEU A 167 4.55 4.42 -5.73
CA LEU A 167 4.59 5.88 -5.60
C LEU A 167 4.06 6.38 -4.25
N THR A 168 3.10 5.68 -3.68
CA THR A 168 2.47 6.08 -2.42
C THR A 168 3.42 5.78 -1.26
N ARG A 169 3.93 6.84 -0.63
CA ARG A 169 4.88 6.75 0.48
C ARG A 169 4.44 7.61 1.64
N GLU A 170 4.87 7.21 2.83
CA GLU A 170 4.67 7.93 4.07
C GLU A 170 6.01 8.08 4.78
N THR A 171 6.38 9.33 5.08
CA THR A 171 7.52 9.61 5.95
C THR A 171 7.10 9.31 7.39
N ASP A 172 7.89 8.50 8.09
CA ASP A 172 7.67 8.25 9.51
C ASP A 172 8.28 9.34 10.38
N ASP A 173 7.88 9.36 11.66
CA ASP A 173 8.34 10.33 12.66
C ASP A 173 9.84 10.22 13.00
N PHE A 174 10.53 9.20 12.48
CA PHE A 174 11.95 8.92 12.71
C PHE A 174 12.82 9.15 11.46
N GLY A 175 12.25 9.77 10.41
CA GLY A 175 12.95 10.12 9.17
C GLY A 175 13.14 8.97 8.19
N GLY A 176 12.48 7.83 8.40
CA GLY A 176 12.38 6.75 7.43
C GLY A 176 11.19 6.92 6.48
N GLU A 177 11.23 6.26 5.33
CA GLU A 177 10.10 6.19 4.40
C GLU A 177 9.52 4.78 4.38
N ASN A 178 8.19 4.69 4.47
CA ASN A 178 7.43 3.47 4.27
C ASN A 178 6.65 3.56 2.96
N THR A 179 6.56 2.43 2.28
CA THR A 179 5.69 2.26 1.12
C THR A 179 4.28 1.89 1.57
N ILE A 180 3.27 2.52 0.98
CA ILE A 180 1.86 2.19 1.20
C ILE A 180 1.38 1.31 0.04
N LEU A 181 0.98 0.09 0.36
CA LEU A 181 0.36 -0.86 -0.56
C LEU A 181 -1.13 -0.97 -0.26
N LYS A 182 -1.99 -0.75 -1.25
CA LYS A 182 -3.42 -1.03 -1.16
C LYS A 182 -3.71 -2.38 -1.81
N VAL A 183 -4.14 -3.35 -1.00
CA VAL A 183 -4.55 -4.68 -1.44
C VAL A 183 -6.05 -4.69 -1.62
N GLU A 184 -6.50 -4.91 -2.86
CA GLU A 184 -7.92 -5.04 -3.18
C GLU A 184 -8.29 -6.52 -3.32
N GLY A 185 -9.44 -6.90 -2.77
CA GLY A 185 -10.02 -8.22 -2.96
C GLY A 185 -10.29 -8.53 -4.41
N LYS A 186 -10.08 -9.77 -4.82
CA LYS A 186 -10.64 -10.25 -6.09
C LYS A 186 -12.15 -10.34 -5.92
N ALA A 187 -12.87 -9.45 -6.59
CA ALA A 187 -14.32 -9.50 -6.76
C ALA A 187 -14.78 -10.75 -7.51
#